data_AF-A0A8H3V598-F1
#
_entry.id   AF-A0A8H3V598-F1
#
_cell.length_a   1.000
_cell.length_b   1.000
_cell.length_c   1.000
_cell.angle_alpha   90.00
_cell.angle_beta   90.00
_cell.angle_gamma   90.00
#
_symmetry.space_group_name_H-M   'P 1'
#
loop_
_entity.id
_entity.type
_entity.pdbx_description
1 polymer ?
#
loop_
_entity_poly.entity_id
_entity_poly.type
_entity_poly.pdbx_seq_one_letter_code
_entity_poly.pdbx_strand_id
1 'polypeptide(L)'
;MRFTTKNALTGLSLLQAANAHMGMTNFYVNGADQGDGICVRMNPNWDEWSNPLRDLASSDMACGYGGTKGVGRTCEVKDGATVTLEWRQNANQPGAGVIPIGHRGPCAVYMKKVGTAMTDTATGDGWFKLWDKGYTDDWCTMNLIASKGEMTFTIPTGLVGGEYLIRGEATALHFAAEGNPEYYVGCAQILLQSSGNLVPESTVSIPGHVSKTDASDSFDVWAEPMALPYPLPGPPVANFTASGTAVDAKLTKGAIPSGCLLEVGSNWCGYEVADYSDDTSCWAASKACWAQVDPCYDTKTAPATGNLDCKLWEAKCEDLNSRCKANDYSVPSGKNKVLTPAKKTIDIPAPLGPTNGGNAGLVKATAASKPASSTAAAAASSSAPVASVSTPAADSTYAAAAASSKPATSSTTPIESDQYAAPSAPAVKSSANAQAAAATSPAAVSSPAAVSYPAAVSSPVAVSSPAAPAVPATPATPSTPATPETPATPETPATPATPSTPAYGVAKAAVSGCAAPAVIYSTVTNVVTLTVTAGSQPTAEANATTMYKKVKRGPKPTARKF
;
A
#
# COMPACT_ATOMS: atom_id res chain seq x y z
N MET A 1 -35.13 54.57 0.71
CA MET A 1 -33.70 54.17 0.75
C MET A 1 -33.51 53.04 -0.23
N ARG A 2 -32.62 53.21 -1.23
CA ARG A 2 -32.29 52.20 -2.25
C ARG A 2 -31.19 51.29 -1.67
N PHE A 3 -31.41 49.98 -1.65
CA PHE A 3 -30.32 49.02 -1.51
C PHE A 3 -30.18 48.26 -2.83
N THR A 4 -29.13 48.62 -3.56
CA THR A 4 -28.68 47.97 -4.79
C THR A 4 -27.98 46.66 -4.45
N THR A 5 -28.57 45.55 -4.89
CA THR A 5 -27.96 44.22 -4.95
C THR A 5 -26.86 44.22 -6.02
N LYS A 6 -25.60 44.02 -5.61
CA LYS A 6 -24.50 43.70 -6.52
C LYS A 6 -24.28 42.20 -6.50
N ASN A 7 -24.57 41.56 -7.63
CA ASN A 7 -24.17 40.18 -7.93
C ASN A 7 -22.64 40.10 -7.95
N ALA A 8 -22.03 39.51 -6.91
CA ALA A 8 -20.65 39.08 -6.96
C ALA A 8 -20.61 37.65 -7.51
N LEU A 9 -20.28 37.53 -8.80
CA LEU A 9 -19.95 36.25 -9.42
C LEU A 9 -18.55 35.87 -8.94
N THR A 10 -18.45 35.03 -7.91
CA THR A 10 -17.17 34.48 -7.45
C THR A 10 -16.77 33.35 -8.40
N GLY A 11 -15.84 33.61 -9.32
CA GLY A 11 -15.25 32.58 -10.17
C GLY A 11 -14.37 31.66 -9.34
N LEU A 12 -14.86 30.44 -9.08
CA LEU A 12 -14.07 29.38 -8.46
C LEU A 12 -13.12 28.81 -9.52
N SER A 13 -11.88 29.30 -9.56
CA SER A 13 -10.81 28.65 -10.32
C SER A 13 -10.46 27.35 -9.60
N LEU A 14 -11.03 26.23 -10.05
CA LEU A 14 -10.58 24.89 -9.68
C LEU A 14 -9.16 24.70 -10.22
N LEU A 15 -8.15 24.93 -9.37
CA LEU A 15 -6.81 24.41 -9.62
C LEU A 15 -6.92 22.87 -9.53
N GLN A 16 -7.07 22.23 -10.69
CA GLN A 16 -6.83 20.79 -10.80
C GLN A 16 -5.34 20.59 -10.53
N ALA A 17 -4.99 20.15 -9.31
CA ALA A 17 -3.66 19.65 -9.05
C ALA A 17 -3.43 18.48 -10.01
N ALA A 18 -2.58 18.69 -11.02
CA ALA A 18 -2.19 17.63 -11.94
C ALA A 18 -1.31 16.67 -11.15
N ASN A 19 -1.89 15.63 -10.55
CA ASN A 19 -1.09 14.54 -10.02
C ASN A 19 -0.48 13.82 -11.23
N ALA A 20 0.84 13.82 -11.37
CA ALA A 20 1.52 13.15 -12.48
C ALA A 20 1.96 11.72 -12.13
N HIS A 21 1.68 11.25 -10.91
CA HIS A 21 2.30 10.07 -10.34
C HIS A 21 1.28 9.05 -9.86
N MET A 22 1.75 7.84 -9.57
CA MET A 22 0.90 6.73 -9.16
C MET A 22 1.45 5.99 -7.95
N GLY A 23 0.59 5.22 -7.27
CA GLY A 23 1.02 4.29 -6.22
C GLY A 23 0.12 3.07 -6.17
N MET A 24 0.64 1.99 -5.59
CA MET A 24 -0.11 0.76 -5.38
C MET A 24 -1.02 0.90 -4.16
N THR A 25 -2.32 0.72 -4.34
CA THR A 25 -3.33 1.04 -3.32
C THR A 25 -4.07 -0.17 -2.78
N ASN A 26 -4.19 -1.23 -3.58
CA ASN A 26 -4.98 -2.41 -3.29
C ASN A 26 -4.46 -3.60 -4.10
N PHE A 27 -4.93 -4.80 -3.81
CA PHE A 27 -4.76 -5.96 -4.66
C PHE A 27 -5.94 -6.92 -4.55
N TYR A 28 -6.06 -7.80 -5.53
CA TYR A 28 -7.13 -8.78 -5.66
C TYR A 28 -6.53 -10.19 -5.72
N VAL A 29 -7.22 -11.15 -5.10
CA VAL A 29 -6.85 -12.57 -5.12
C VAL A 29 -7.96 -13.34 -5.80
N ASN A 30 -7.68 -13.91 -6.97
CA ASN A 30 -8.68 -14.53 -7.85
C ASN A 30 -9.89 -13.60 -8.10
N GLY A 31 -9.63 -12.32 -8.32
CA GLY A 31 -10.64 -11.28 -8.51
C GLY A 31 -11.28 -10.76 -7.22
N ALA A 32 -11.09 -11.42 -6.07
CA ALA A 32 -11.63 -10.95 -4.79
C ALA A 32 -10.77 -9.81 -4.23
N ASP A 33 -11.38 -8.64 -4.05
CA ASP A 33 -10.80 -7.45 -3.44
C ASP A 33 -10.25 -7.78 -2.03
N GLN A 34 -9.08 -7.26 -1.68
CA GLN A 34 -8.52 -7.40 -0.33
C GLN A 34 -8.81 -6.20 0.57
N GLY A 35 -9.14 -5.05 -0.02
CA GLY A 35 -9.45 -3.80 0.67
C GLY A 35 -8.32 -2.78 0.52
N ASP A 36 -8.71 -1.52 0.36
CA ASP A 36 -7.82 -0.39 0.21
C ASP A 36 -6.82 -0.26 1.37
N GLY A 37 -5.52 -0.33 1.06
CA GLY A 37 -4.42 -0.29 2.04
C GLY A 37 -4.32 -1.54 2.94
N ILE A 38 -5.22 -2.51 2.81
CA ILE A 38 -5.19 -3.74 3.63
C ILE A 38 -4.09 -4.66 3.12
N CYS A 39 -3.20 -5.07 4.02
CA CYS A 39 -2.01 -5.85 3.70
C CYS A 39 -1.04 -5.16 2.72
N VAL A 40 -1.26 -3.89 2.36
CA VAL A 40 -0.41 -3.14 1.43
C VAL A 40 0.46 -2.16 2.21
N ARG A 41 1.77 -2.18 1.94
CA ARG A 41 2.73 -1.22 2.48
C ARG A 41 2.73 0.03 1.60
N MET A 42 1.81 0.94 1.89
CA MET A 42 1.70 2.23 1.20
C MET A 42 2.57 3.30 1.87
N ASN A 43 2.99 4.31 1.10
CA ASN A 43 3.62 5.50 1.66
C ASN A 43 2.60 6.23 2.57
N PRO A 44 2.92 6.41 3.87
CA PRO A 44 2.01 7.05 4.83
C PRO A 44 1.94 8.58 4.67
N ASN A 45 2.87 9.19 3.92
CA ASN A 45 2.81 10.63 3.67
C ASN A 45 1.79 10.93 2.56
N TRP A 46 0.65 11.52 2.94
CA TRP A 46 -0.43 11.87 2.02
C TRP A 46 0.02 12.79 0.88
N ASP A 47 0.89 13.77 1.12
CA ASP A 47 1.28 14.74 0.09
C ASP A 47 2.29 14.14 -0.91
N GLU A 48 2.97 13.06 -0.52
CA GLU A 48 4.07 12.45 -1.27
C GLU A 48 3.79 10.98 -1.62
N TRP A 49 2.57 10.51 -1.39
CA TRP A 49 2.26 9.08 -1.37
C TRP A 49 2.58 8.35 -2.69
N SER A 50 2.50 9.09 -3.80
CA SER A 50 2.74 8.62 -5.16
C SER A 50 4.09 9.06 -5.72
N ASN A 51 4.92 9.77 -4.94
CA ASN A 51 6.21 10.26 -5.43
C ASN A 51 7.11 9.09 -5.89
N PRO A 52 7.77 9.22 -7.06
CA PRO A 52 8.65 8.19 -7.57
C PRO A 52 9.97 8.17 -6.80
N LEU A 53 10.55 6.98 -6.72
CA LEU A 53 11.93 6.78 -6.28
C LEU A 53 12.89 7.10 -7.44
N ARG A 54 13.89 7.94 -7.15
CA ARG A 54 14.96 8.31 -8.08
C ARG A 54 16.36 7.92 -7.59
N ASP A 55 16.48 7.52 -6.33
CA ASP A 55 17.69 6.95 -5.75
C ASP A 55 17.58 5.42 -5.73
N LEU A 56 18.21 4.76 -6.72
CA LEU A 56 18.14 3.32 -6.90
C LEU A 56 18.94 2.54 -5.85
N ALA A 57 19.76 3.22 -5.04
CA ALA A 57 20.50 2.63 -3.92
C ALA A 57 19.72 2.72 -2.59
N SER A 58 18.61 3.45 -2.54
CA SER A 58 17.81 3.61 -1.32
C SER A 58 17.15 2.29 -0.90
N SER A 59 17.06 2.06 0.42
CA SER A 59 16.28 0.95 0.98
C SER A 59 14.80 1.01 0.58
N ASP A 60 14.28 2.20 0.27
CA ASP A 60 12.90 2.39 -0.17
C ASP A 60 12.63 1.72 -1.53
N MET A 61 13.65 1.38 -2.32
CA MET A 61 13.46 0.60 -3.56
C MET A 61 12.78 -0.75 -3.32
N ALA A 62 12.85 -1.29 -2.10
CA ALA A 62 12.19 -2.54 -1.75
C ALA A 62 10.65 -2.41 -1.82
N CYS A 63 10.06 -1.42 -1.16
CA CYS A 63 8.60 -1.34 -0.99
C CYS A 63 8.01 0.07 -1.03
N GLY A 64 8.77 1.07 -1.47
CA GLY A 64 8.38 2.47 -1.51
C GLY A 64 8.73 3.19 -0.22
N TYR A 65 8.57 4.52 -0.23
CA TYR A 65 8.76 5.36 0.96
C TYR A 65 7.92 4.84 2.12
N GLY A 66 8.55 4.59 3.27
CA GLY A 66 7.89 4.03 4.46
C GLY A 66 7.54 2.54 4.37
N GLY A 67 7.68 1.91 3.20
CA GLY A 67 7.37 0.50 2.96
C GLY A 67 8.40 -0.48 3.56
N THR A 68 9.51 0.03 4.08
CA THR A 68 10.44 -0.76 4.92
C THR A 68 9.85 -1.10 6.29
N LYS A 69 8.73 -0.47 6.66
CA LYS A 69 7.91 -0.86 7.81
C LYS A 69 6.71 -1.67 7.33
N GLY A 70 6.52 -2.86 7.90
CA GLY A 70 5.33 -3.67 7.61
C GLY A 70 4.05 -3.09 8.21
N VAL A 71 2.92 -3.50 7.65
CA VAL A 71 1.57 -3.22 8.17
C VAL A 71 1.09 -4.38 9.05
N GLY A 72 0.10 -4.11 9.90
CA GLY A 72 -0.42 -5.06 10.89
C GLY A 72 -1.35 -6.15 10.35
N ARG A 73 -1.53 -6.24 9.03
CA ARG A 73 -2.36 -7.25 8.36
C ARG A 73 -1.57 -8.05 7.33
N THR A 74 -1.89 -9.33 7.23
CA THR A 74 -1.34 -10.25 6.22
C THR A 74 -2.50 -11.03 5.62
N CYS A 75 -2.54 -11.10 4.28
CA CYS A 75 -3.70 -11.64 3.57
C CYS A 75 -3.40 -13.05 3.08
N GLU A 76 -4.34 -13.97 3.21
CA GLU A 76 -4.15 -15.35 2.76
C GLU A 76 -4.29 -15.46 1.24
N VAL A 77 -3.35 -16.15 0.61
CA VAL A 77 -3.33 -16.41 -0.82
C VAL A 77 -3.09 -17.90 -1.04
N LYS A 78 -3.92 -18.54 -1.88
CA LYS A 78 -3.75 -19.95 -2.20
C LYS A 78 -2.65 -20.14 -3.24
N ASP A 79 -2.02 -21.31 -3.19
CA ASP A 79 -1.11 -21.76 -4.24
C ASP A 79 -1.76 -21.69 -5.63
N GLY A 80 -1.02 -21.23 -6.63
CA GLY A 80 -1.54 -21.04 -7.99
C GLY A 80 -2.53 -19.89 -8.17
N ALA A 81 -2.80 -19.07 -7.15
CA ALA A 81 -3.75 -17.98 -7.28
C ALA A 81 -3.29 -16.91 -8.28
N THR A 82 -4.27 -16.32 -8.95
CA THR A 82 -4.06 -15.10 -9.74
C THR A 82 -4.15 -13.90 -8.82
N VAL A 83 -3.16 -13.02 -8.89
CA VAL A 83 -3.08 -11.78 -8.12
C VAL A 83 -3.10 -10.59 -9.08
N THR A 84 -3.90 -9.58 -8.75
CA THR A 84 -3.96 -8.32 -9.49
C THR A 84 -3.59 -7.18 -8.56
N LEU A 85 -2.51 -6.45 -8.85
CA LEU A 85 -2.11 -5.26 -8.09
C LEU A 85 -2.79 -4.04 -8.69
N GLU A 86 -3.40 -3.19 -7.87
CA GLU A 86 -4.07 -1.97 -8.32
C GLU A 86 -3.20 -0.74 -8.12
N TRP A 87 -3.00 -0.01 -9.21
CA TRP A 87 -2.24 1.23 -9.28
C TRP A 87 -3.17 2.41 -9.59
N ARG A 88 -3.13 3.44 -8.74
CA ARG A 88 -4.00 4.61 -8.90
C ARG A 88 -3.16 5.89 -9.00
N GLN A 89 -3.68 6.85 -9.76
CA GLN A 89 -3.21 8.24 -9.74
C GLN A 89 -3.81 9.04 -8.57
N ASN A 90 -4.97 8.60 -8.08
CA ASN A 90 -5.64 9.18 -6.93
C ASN A 90 -6.00 8.06 -5.95
N ALA A 91 -5.36 8.06 -4.78
CA ALA A 91 -5.46 6.96 -3.84
C ALA A 91 -6.91 6.72 -3.36
N ASN A 92 -7.67 7.79 -3.12
CA ASN A 92 -9.03 7.73 -2.59
C ASN A 92 -10.15 7.77 -3.66
N GLN A 93 -9.78 7.73 -4.95
CA GLN A 93 -10.74 7.70 -6.06
C GLN A 93 -10.37 6.60 -7.06
N PRO A 94 -10.81 5.35 -6.82
CA PRO A 94 -10.64 4.25 -7.77
C PRO A 94 -11.15 4.64 -9.16
N GLY A 95 -10.37 4.33 -10.20
CA GLY A 95 -10.70 4.65 -11.59
C GLY A 95 -10.44 6.10 -12.03
N ALA A 96 -9.97 6.99 -11.15
CA ALA A 96 -9.64 8.38 -11.49
C ALA A 96 -8.27 8.57 -12.16
N GLY A 97 -7.83 7.57 -12.94
CA GLY A 97 -6.54 7.56 -13.63
C GLY A 97 -5.49 6.67 -12.96
N VAL A 98 -4.42 6.43 -13.71
CA VAL A 98 -3.29 5.57 -13.31
C VAL A 98 -2.01 6.39 -13.30
N ILE A 99 -1.51 6.74 -14.49
CA ILE A 99 -0.32 7.56 -14.69
C ILE A 99 -0.45 8.29 -16.04
N PRO A 100 0.15 9.48 -16.25
CA PRO A 100 0.08 10.16 -17.54
C PRO A 100 0.79 9.38 -18.65
N ILE A 101 0.25 9.42 -19.87
CA ILE A 101 0.70 8.67 -21.07
C ILE A 101 2.19 8.90 -21.43
N GLY A 102 2.79 10.00 -20.99
CA GLY A 102 4.23 10.25 -21.17
C GLY A 102 5.16 9.34 -20.35
N HIS A 103 4.66 8.66 -19.33
CA HIS A 103 5.45 7.83 -18.40
C HIS A 103 5.66 6.43 -18.97
N ARG A 104 6.28 6.35 -20.14
CA ARG A 104 6.59 5.07 -20.81
C ARG A 104 7.68 4.31 -20.07
N GLY A 105 7.46 3.02 -19.86
CA GLY A 105 8.49 2.12 -19.34
C GLY A 105 7.97 0.74 -18.95
N PRO A 106 8.85 -0.10 -18.38
CA PRO A 106 8.55 -1.47 -18.05
C PRO A 106 7.77 -1.61 -16.74
N CYS A 107 7.29 -2.82 -16.48
CA CYS A 107 6.85 -3.26 -15.17
C CYS A 107 7.46 -4.61 -14.80
N ALA A 108 7.50 -4.92 -13.51
CA ALA A 108 7.90 -6.22 -12.99
C ALA A 108 7.17 -6.56 -11.69
N VAL A 109 7.10 -7.85 -11.38
CA VAL A 109 6.61 -8.38 -10.10
C VAL A 109 7.66 -9.28 -9.51
N TYR A 110 7.95 -9.07 -8.22
CA TYR A 110 8.86 -9.90 -7.44
C TYR A 110 8.15 -10.49 -6.24
N MET A 111 8.66 -11.60 -5.73
CA MET A 111 8.31 -12.14 -4.44
C MET A 111 9.54 -12.34 -3.57
N LYS A 112 9.37 -12.25 -2.25
CA LYS A 112 10.41 -12.57 -1.26
C LYS A 112 9.79 -13.35 -0.11
N LYS A 113 10.34 -14.53 0.18
CA LYS A 113 9.95 -15.31 1.36
C LYS A 113 10.51 -14.64 2.60
N VAL A 114 9.70 -14.50 3.64
CA VAL A 114 10.08 -13.83 4.89
C VAL A 114 9.68 -14.67 6.10
N GLY A 115 10.30 -14.40 7.24
CA GLY A 115 9.88 -15.02 8.51
C GLY A 115 8.52 -14.51 8.98
N THR A 116 8.30 -13.20 8.85
CA THR A 116 7.05 -12.51 9.20
C THR A 116 6.92 -11.25 8.35
N ALA A 117 5.90 -11.20 7.50
CA ALA A 117 5.62 -10.11 6.58
C ALA A 117 5.26 -8.81 7.31
N MET A 118 4.87 -8.84 8.58
CA MET A 118 4.55 -7.61 9.32
C MET A 118 5.79 -6.89 9.87
N THR A 119 6.93 -7.57 10.01
CA THR A 119 8.14 -7.00 10.66
C THR A 119 9.39 -7.06 9.80
N ASP A 120 9.38 -7.84 8.72
CA ASP A 120 10.48 -7.86 7.76
C ASP A 120 10.64 -6.48 7.08
N THR A 121 11.87 -5.99 6.96
CA THR A 121 12.14 -4.67 6.39
C THR A 121 12.06 -4.63 4.86
N ALA A 122 11.87 -5.79 4.22
CA ALA A 122 11.85 -6.02 2.78
C ALA A 122 13.20 -5.83 2.08
N THR A 123 14.05 -4.93 2.58
CA THR A 123 15.40 -4.63 2.06
C THR A 123 16.32 -5.85 2.08
N GLY A 124 17.26 -5.89 1.13
CA GLY A 124 18.31 -6.91 1.02
C GLY A 124 17.89 -8.11 0.17
N ASP A 125 18.64 -9.20 0.29
CA ASP A 125 18.49 -10.41 -0.51
C ASP A 125 17.16 -11.17 -0.27
N GLY A 126 16.86 -12.11 -1.15
CA GLY A 126 15.72 -13.02 -1.07
C GLY A 126 14.62 -12.75 -2.09
N TRP A 127 14.78 -11.73 -2.93
CA TRP A 127 13.82 -11.41 -3.99
C TRP A 127 14.04 -12.28 -5.22
N PHE A 128 12.95 -12.72 -5.83
CA PHE A 128 12.96 -13.43 -7.11
C PHE A 128 11.85 -12.88 -8.00
N LYS A 129 12.16 -12.67 -9.28
CA LYS A 129 11.22 -12.09 -10.25
C LYS A 129 10.24 -13.15 -10.71
N LEU A 130 8.95 -12.85 -10.68
CA LEU A 130 7.88 -13.72 -11.18
C LEU A 130 7.44 -13.40 -12.60
N TRP A 131 7.48 -12.11 -12.95
CA TRP A 131 6.95 -11.59 -14.18
C TRP A 131 7.60 -10.23 -14.49
N ASP A 132 7.81 -9.95 -15.77
CA ASP A 132 8.12 -8.62 -16.27
C ASP A 132 7.51 -8.37 -17.65
N LYS A 133 7.39 -7.09 -18.00
CA LYS A 133 7.05 -6.63 -19.34
C LYS A 133 7.79 -5.34 -19.65
N GLY A 134 8.51 -5.35 -20.77
CA GLY A 134 9.20 -4.19 -21.34
C GLY A 134 8.45 -3.60 -22.53
N TYR A 135 9.19 -3.22 -23.57
CA TYR A 135 8.62 -2.79 -24.85
C TYR A 135 8.49 -3.97 -25.82
N THR A 136 7.28 -4.19 -26.34
CA THR A 136 6.98 -5.17 -27.38
C THR A 136 6.20 -4.49 -28.51
N ASP A 137 4.89 -4.51 -28.38
CA ASP A 137 3.88 -3.74 -29.11
C ASP A 137 3.68 -2.36 -28.47
N ASP A 138 3.64 -2.31 -27.15
CA ASP A 138 3.60 -1.08 -26.34
C ASP A 138 4.37 -1.27 -25.03
N TRP A 139 4.60 -0.17 -24.30
CA TRP A 139 5.18 -0.18 -22.97
C TRP A 139 4.21 -0.73 -21.93
N CYS A 140 4.73 -1.42 -20.91
CA CYS A 140 3.89 -1.95 -19.84
C CYS A 140 3.05 -0.86 -19.15
N THR A 141 3.61 0.31 -18.87
CA THR A 141 2.85 1.41 -18.26
C THR A 141 1.66 1.87 -19.11
N MET A 142 1.74 1.76 -20.44
CA MET A 142 0.62 2.07 -21.33
C MET A 142 -0.47 0.99 -21.27
N ASN A 143 -0.08 -0.28 -21.19
CA ASN A 143 -1.03 -1.37 -20.96
C ASN A 143 -1.67 -1.29 -19.57
N LEU A 144 -0.91 -0.84 -18.56
CA LEU A 144 -1.43 -0.60 -17.22
C LEU A 144 -2.52 0.49 -17.22
N ILE A 145 -2.32 1.58 -17.97
CA ILE A 145 -3.36 2.60 -18.21
C ILE A 145 -4.58 1.99 -18.89
N ALA A 146 -4.37 1.20 -19.96
CA ALA A 146 -5.45 0.55 -20.70
C ALA A 146 -6.24 -0.44 -19.83
N SER A 147 -5.57 -1.09 -18.87
CA SER A 147 -6.16 -1.98 -17.87
C SER A 147 -6.62 -1.27 -16.60
N LYS A 148 -6.79 0.07 -16.64
CA LYS A 148 -7.30 0.87 -15.50
C LYS A 148 -6.52 0.70 -14.19
N GLY A 149 -5.22 0.40 -14.29
CA GLY A 149 -4.33 0.26 -13.14
C GLY A 149 -4.16 -1.17 -12.66
N GLU A 150 -4.73 -2.15 -13.35
CA GLU A 150 -4.72 -3.55 -12.93
C GLU A 150 -3.51 -4.29 -13.51
N MET A 151 -2.56 -4.67 -12.65
CA MET A 151 -1.38 -5.46 -13.01
C MET A 151 -1.56 -6.90 -12.54
N THR A 152 -1.95 -7.79 -13.45
CA THR A 152 -2.28 -9.18 -13.16
C THR A 152 -1.12 -10.15 -13.43
N PHE A 153 -0.86 -11.06 -12.49
CA PHE A 153 0.08 -12.18 -12.62
C PHE A 153 -0.43 -13.41 -11.84
N THR A 154 0.17 -14.57 -12.07
CA THR A 154 -0.17 -15.81 -11.35
C THR A 154 1.00 -16.24 -10.47
N ILE A 155 0.71 -16.60 -9.22
CA ILE A 155 1.72 -17.20 -8.34
C ILE A 155 2.04 -18.60 -8.85
N PRO A 156 3.32 -18.96 -9.04
CA PRO A 156 3.70 -20.31 -9.45
C PRO A 156 3.18 -21.36 -8.47
N THR A 157 2.57 -22.42 -8.98
CA THR A 157 2.11 -23.56 -8.18
C THR A 157 3.31 -24.31 -7.58
N GLY A 158 3.18 -24.74 -6.34
CA GLY A 158 4.15 -25.60 -5.66
C GLY A 158 5.27 -24.86 -4.94
N LEU A 159 5.21 -23.52 -4.84
CA LEU A 159 6.11 -22.76 -3.97
C LEU A 159 5.96 -23.19 -2.50
N VAL A 160 7.03 -23.11 -1.72
CA VAL A 160 6.98 -23.41 -0.28
C VAL A 160 5.99 -22.49 0.44
N GLY A 161 5.05 -23.06 1.21
CA GLY A 161 4.10 -22.28 2.00
C GLY A 161 4.77 -21.38 3.05
N GLY A 162 4.11 -20.29 3.41
CA GLY A 162 4.59 -19.33 4.43
C GLY A 162 4.36 -17.88 4.06
N GLU A 163 4.94 -16.96 4.84
CA GLU A 163 4.77 -15.53 4.61
C GLU A 163 5.69 -15.02 3.50
N TYR A 164 5.16 -14.14 2.66
CA TYR A 164 5.85 -13.51 1.55
C TYR A 164 5.50 -12.02 1.45
N LEU A 165 6.42 -11.28 0.85
CA LEU A 165 6.15 -9.97 0.27
C LEU A 165 6.02 -10.13 -1.24
N ILE A 166 4.94 -9.60 -1.82
CA ILE A 166 4.80 -9.39 -3.26
C ILE A 166 5.15 -7.94 -3.54
N ARG A 167 6.07 -7.67 -4.46
CA ARG A 167 6.45 -6.32 -4.87
C ARG A 167 6.02 -6.08 -6.31
N GLY A 168 5.16 -5.09 -6.53
CA GLY A 168 4.91 -4.52 -7.84
C GLY A 168 5.89 -3.40 -8.14
N GLU A 169 6.36 -3.33 -9.37
CA GLU A 169 7.28 -2.31 -9.87
C GLU A 169 6.82 -1.82 -11.24
N ALA A 170 6.79 -0.51 -11.42
CA ALA A 170 6.66 0.14 -12.70
C ALA A 170 7.65 1.29 -12.79
N THR A 171 8.31 1.41 -13.94
CA THR A 171 9.36 2.40 -14.16
C THR A 171 8.93 3.35 -15.27
N ALA A 172 9.10 4.65 -15.05
CA ALA A 172 8.93 5.65 -16.08
C ALA A 172 10.30 6.13 -16.57
N LEU A 173 10.52 6.01 -17.88
CA LEU A 173 11.81 6.26 -18.54
C LEU A 173 11.90 7.63 -19.18
N HIS A 174 10.90 8.49 -18.99
CA HIS A 174 10.81 9.78 -19.66
C HIS A 174 11.99 10.73 -19.38
N PHE A 175 12.72 10.53 -18.27
CA PHE A 175 13.99 11.20 -17.93
C PHE A 175 15.16 10.21 -17.70
N ALA A 176 15.05 8.96 -18.15
CA ALA A 176 16.06 7.93 -17.93
C ALA A 176 17.40 8.26 -18.59
N ALA A 177 17.40 8.72 -19.85
CA ALA A 177 18.60 9.17 -20.56
C ALA A 177 19.32 10.36 -19.90
N GLU A 178 18.61 11.10 -19.04
CA GLU A 178 19.16 12.21 -18.24
C GLU A 178 19.68 11.74 -16.86
N GLY A 179 19.69 10.42 -16.60
CA GLY A 179 20.12 9.82 -15.34
C GLY A 179 19.06 9.84 -14.23
N ASN A 180 17.79 10.08 -14.59
CA ASN A 180 16.67 10.19 -13.66
C ASN A 180 15.51 9.25 -14.03
N PRO A 181 15.73 7.92 -14.09
CA PRO A 181 14.61 6.99 -14.16
C PRO A 181 13.75 7.10 -12.89
N GLU A 182 12.45 6.91 -13.04
CA GLU A 182 11.48 7.07 -11.96
C GLU A 182 10.79 5.75 -11.65
N TYR A 183 11.00 5.23 -10.44
CA TYR A 183 10.42 3.97 -9.99
C TYR A 183 9.21 4.18 -9.11
N TYR A 184 8.09 3.54 -9.46
CA TYR A 184 6.91 3.39 -8.62
C TYR A 184 6.86 1.95 -8.14
N VAL A 185 6.90 1.76 -6.83
CA VAL A 185 7.01 0.44 -6.21
C VAL A 185 6.05 0.35 -5.03
N GLY A 186 5.58 -0.86 -4.73
CA GLY A 186 4.73 -1.11 -3.57
C GLY A 186 4.74 -2.59 -3.21
N CYS A 187 4.49 -2.89 -1.94
CA CYS A 187 4.48 -4.27 -1.44
C CYS A 187 3.15 -4.70 -0.83
N ALA A 188 2.74 -5.93 -1.10
CA ALA A 188 1.65 -6.62 -0.41
C ALA A 188 2.19 -7.73 0.50
N GLN A 189 1.59 -7.88 1.67
CA GLN A 189 1.92 -8.87 2.68
C GLN A 189 0.97 -10.06 2.57
N ILE A 190 1.52 -11.22 2.24
CA ILE A 190 0.70 -12.41 2.06
C ILE A 190 1.17 -13.58 2.92
N LEU A 191 0.23 -14.46 3.22
CA LEU A 191 0.52 -15.83 3.60
C LEU A 191 0.15 -16.73 2.43
N LEU A 192 1.16 -17.36 1.82
CA LEU A 192 0.95 -18.37 0.80
C LEU A 192 0.57 -19.71 1.44
N GLN A 193 -0.67 -20.13 1.23
CA GLN A 193 -1.19 -21.45 1.59
C GLN A 193 -0.81 -22.46 0.51
N SER A 194 0.31 -23.13 0.71
CA SER A 194 0.85 -24.13 -0.22
C SER A 194 1.47 -25.31 0.54
N SER A 195 1.33 -26.51 -0.02
CA SER A 195 2.02 -27.72 0.46
C SER A 195 3.25 -28.07 -0.40
N GLY A 196 3.63 -27.17 -1.31
CA GLY A 196 4.74 -27.34 -2.22
C GLY A 196 6.11 -27.18 -1.57
N ASN A 197 7.16 -27.48 -2.34
CA ASN A 197 8.55 -27.46 -1.93
C ASN A 197 9.47 -26.72 -2.92
N LEU A 198 8.89 -25.96 -3.86
CA LEU A 198 9.66 -25.16 -4.80
C LEU A 198 10.20 -23.90 -4.12
N VAL A 199 11.46 -23.61 -4.42
CA VAL A 199 12.17 -22.38 -4.07
C VAL A 199 12.87 -21.84 -5.33
N PRO A 200 13.11 -20.53 -5.45
CA PRO A 200 13.83 -20.00 -6.59
C PRO A 200 15.28 -20.53 -6.62
N GLU A 201 15.81 -20.80 -7.81
CA GLU A 201 17.21 -21.24 -7.98
C GLU A 201 18.22 -20.15 -7.56
N SER A 202 17.82 -18.88 -7.69
CA SER A 202 18.62 -17.73 -7.30
C SER A 202 17.73 -16.58 -6.81
N THR A 203 18.31 -15.71 -6.00
CA THR A 203 17.68 -14.48 -5.51
C THR A 203 18.57 -13.28 -5.77
N VAL A 204 17.99 -12.09 -5.65
CA VAL A 204 18.69 -10.81 -5.72
C VAL A 204 18.38 -9.94 -4.51
N SER A 205 19.25 -8.97 -4.26
CA SER A 205 19.02 -7.90 -3.29
C SER A 205 18.26 -6.73 -3.91
N ILE A 206 17.31 -6.19 -3.15
CA ILE A 206 16.66 -4.91 -3.44
C ILE A 206 16.86 -3.99 -2.21
N PRO A 207 17.54 -2.83 -2.35
CA PRO A 207 18.17 -2.28 -3.56
C PRO A 207 19.38 -3.09 -4.03
N GLY A 208 19.83 -2.82 -5.26
CA GLY A 208 20.99 -3.45 -5.89
C GLY A 208 20.67 -4.28 -7.14
N HIS A 209 19.38 -4.53 -7.42
CA HIS A 209 18.95 -5.26 -8.62
C HIS A 209 19.05 -4.43 -9.91
N VAL A 210 19.16 -3.11 -9.80
CA VAL A 210 19.28 -2.16 -10.90
C VAL A 210 20.26 -1.03 -10.55
N SER A 211 20.81 -0.38 -11.56
CA SER A 211 21.65 0.81 -11.49
C SER A 211 21.25 1.83 -12.55
N LYS A 212 21.49 3.12 -12.27
CA LYS A 212 21.25 4.21 -13.23
C LYS A 212 22.08 4.09 -14.51
N THR A 213 23.15 3.31 -14.48
CA THR A 213 24.04 3.05 -15.62
C THR A 213 23.62 1.83 -16.42
N ASP A 214 22.63 1.06 -15.96
CA ASP A 214 22.14 -0.09 -16.71
C ASP A 214 21.45 0.39 -17.98
N ALA A 215 21.62 -0.36 -19.08
CA ALA A 215 21.04 0.03 -20.37
C ALA A 215 19.50 0.15 -20.33
N SER A 216 18.84 -0.54 -19.38
CA SER A 216 17.40 -0.45 -19.11
C SER A 216 16.99 0.89 -18.50
N ASP A 217 17.88 1.48 -17.70
CA ASP A 217 17.63 2.60 -16.80
C ASP A 217 18.26 3.92 -17.29
N SER A 218 19.16 3.83 -18.27
CA SER A 218 19.67 4.95 -19.06
C SER A 218 19.04 5.03 -20.45
N PHE A 219 17.94 4.30 -20.69
CA PHE A 219 17.32 4.16 -22.01
C PHE A 219 16.68 5.47 -22.49
N ASP A 220 16.98 5.88 -23.73
CA ASP A 220 16.30 7.02 -24.36
C ASP A 220 15.00 6.57 -25.04
N VAL A 221 13.89 6.72 -24.30
CA VAL A 221 12.55 6.37 -24.77
C VAL A 221 12.00 7.33 -25.85
N TRP A 222 12.69 8.44 -26.11
CA TRP A 222 12.30 9.45 -27.09
C TRP A 222 13.13 9.42 -28.36
N ALA A 223 14.18 8.59 -28.41
CA ALA A 223 15.01 8.44 -29.59
C ALA A 223 14.18 7.96 -30.81
N GLU A 224 14.48 8.55 -31.98
CA GLU A 224 13.88 8.15 -33.26
C GLU A 224 14.98 7.72 -34.24
N PRO A 225 15.08 6.42 -34.60
CA PRO A 225 14.31 5.29 -34.05
C PRO A 225 14.75 4.92 -32.62
N MET A 226 13.83 4.35 -31.83
CA MET A 226 14.17 3.78 -30.51
C MET A 226 15.17 2.63 -30.67
N ALA A 227 16.13 2.54 -29.76
CA ALA A 227 17.13 1.48 -29.75
C ALA A 227 16.52 0.15 -29.26
N LEU A 228 15.93 -0.62 -30.17
CA LEU A 228 15.28 -1.90 -29.85
C LEU A 228 16.20 -3.11 -30.16
N PRO A 229 16.07 -4.24 -29.42
CA PRO A 229 15.09 -4.49 -28.34
C PRO A 229 15.43 -3.75 -27.03
N TYR A 230 14.40 -3.37 -26.28
CA TYR A 230 14.58 -2.79 -24.95
C TYR A 230 15.17 -3.83 -23.96
N PRO A 231 16.28 -3.53 -23.27
CA PRO A 231 16.82 -4.40 -22.23
C PRO A 231 15.95 -4.35 -20.98
N LEU A 232 15.46 -5.50 -20.51
CA LEU A 232 14.65 -5.59 -19.29
C LEU A 232 15.51 -5.35 -18.03
N PRO A 233 15.04 -4.55 -17.05
CA PRO A 233 15.77 -4.29 -15.81
C PRO A 233 15.74 -5.50 -14.86
N GLY A 234 16.77 -5.63 -14.02
CA GLY A 234 16.82 -6.66 -12.97
C GLY A 234 17.16 -8.08 -13.46
N PRO A 235 17.05 -9.10 -12.58
CA PRO A 235 17.34 -10.49 -12.94
C PRO A 235 16.32 -11.02 -13.96
N PRO A 236 16.62 -12.12 -14.66
CA PRO A 236 15.59 -12.84 -15.41
C PRO A 236 14.47 -13.33 -14.48
N VAL A 237 13.31 -13.67 -15.06
CA VAL A 237 12.25 -14.38 -14.35
C VAL A 237 12.81 -15.68 -13.75
N ALA A 238 12.45 -15.95 -12.50
CA ALA A 238 13.02 -17.03 -11.73
C ALA A 238 12.67 -18.42 -12.29
N ASN A 239 13.68 -19.28 -12.29
CA ASN A 239 13.52 -20.73 -12.33
C ASN A 239 13.39 -21.28 -10.90
N PHE A 240 12.81 -22.47 -10.78
CA PHE A 240 12.52 -23.07 -9.49
C PHE A 240 13.10 -24.47 -9.37
N THR A 241 13.52 -24.83 -8.15
CA THR A 241 14.01 -26.16 -7.80
C THR A 241 13.27 -26.71 -6.59
N ALA A 242 13.09 -28.03 -6.53
CA ALA A 242 12.38 -28.74 -5.47
C ALA A 242 13.29 -29.05 -4.28
N SER A 243 13.83 -28.02 -3.63
CA SER A 243 14.75 -28.15 -2.48
C SER A 243 14.22 -27.54 -1.18
N GLY A 244 13.03 -26.93 -1.21
CA GLY A 244 12.38 -26.37 -0.03
C GLY A 244 11.85 -27.45 0.92
N THR A 245 11.64 -27.08 2.18
CA THR A 245 10.86 -27.89 3.12
C THR A 245 9.40 -27.49 3.01
N ALA A 246 8.52 -28.42 2.63
CA ALA A 246 7.08 -28.14 2.54
C ALA A 246 6.50 -27.78 3.93
N VAL A 247 5.69 -26.73 3.97
CA VAL A 247 5.05 -26.22 5.20
C VAL A 247 3.60 -25.85 4.87
N ASP A 248 2.63 -26.52 5.51
CA ASP A 248 1.23 -26.06 5.51
C ASP A 248 1.09 -24.85 6.45
N ALA A 249 1.46 -23.67 5.94
CA ALA A 249 1.49 -22.46 6.73
C ALA A 249 0.06 -21.94 7.01
N LYS A 250 -0.18 -21.54 8.25
CA LYS A 250 -1.46 -20.98 8.71
C LYS A 250 -1.26 -19.56 9.24
N LEU A 251 -2.25 -18.71 9.01
CA LEU A 251 -2.17 -17.33 9.46
C LEU A 251 -2.41 -17.26 10.97
N THR A 252 -1.34 -17.09 11.72
CA THR A 252 -1.41 -16.97 13.20
C THR A 252 -1.33 -15.52 13.67
N LYS A 253 -0.79 -14.63 12.84
CA LYS A 253 -0.65 -13.20 13.11
C LYS A 253 -1.01 -12.39 11.87
N GLY A 254 -1.52 -11.19 12.07
CA GLY A 254 -1.95 -10.33 10.96
C GLY A 254 -3.31 -10.69 10.36
N ALA A 255 -4.00 -11.69 10.90
CA ALA A 255 -5.41 -11.93 10.60
C ALA A 255 -6.28 -10.78 11.15
N ILE A 256 -7.48 -10.64 10.58
CA ILE A 256 -8.51 -9.75 11.13
C ILE A 256 -8.81 -10.21 12.57
N PRO A 257 -8.69 -9.32 13.58
CA PRO A 257 -8.99 -9.64 14.95
C PRO A 257 -10.44 -10.13 15.12
N SER A 258 -10.62 -11.14 15.97
CA SER A 258 -11.96 -11.61 16.35
C SER A 258 -12.78 -10.46 16.94
N GLY A 259 -14.02 -10.31 16.48
CA GLY A 259 -14.92 -9.23 16.93
C GLY A 259 -14.70 -7.88 16.23
N CYS A 260 -13.81 -7.80 15.25
CA CYS A 260 -13.70 -6.61 14.39
C CYS A 260 -14.97 -6.42 13.57
N LEU A 261 -15.68 -5.33 13.81
CA LEU A 261 -16.88 -4.95 13.08
C LEU A 261 -16.56 -4.12 11.84
N LEU A 262 -15.54 -3.27 11.92
CA LEU A 262 -15.10 -2.44 10.81
C LEU A 262 -13.58 -2.50 10.70
N GLU A 263 -13.07 -3.01 9.59
CA GLU A 263 -11.66 -3.00 9.25
C GLU A 263 -11.38 -1.87 8.26
N VAL A 264 -10.29 -1.13 8.49
CA VAL A 264 -9.81 -0.07 7.58
C VAL A 264 -8.30 -0.22 7.35
N GLY A 265 -7.82 0.33 6.23
CA GLY A 265 -6.43 0.20 5.76
C GLY A 265 -5.32 0.60 6.75
N SER A 266 -5.64 1.34 7.82
CA SER A 266 -4.68 1.71 8.89
C SER A 266 -4.36 0.57 9.87
N ASN A 267 -4.89 -0.65 9.63
CA ASN A 267 -4.93 -1.77 10.57
C ASN A 267 -5.85 -1.55 11.79
N TRP A 268 -6.65 -0.48 11.77
CA TRP A 268 -7.63 -0.21 12.80
C TRP A 268 -8.84 -1.16 12.66
N CYS A 269 -9.39 -1.54 13.81
CA CYS A 269 -10.60 -2.33 13.92
C CYS A 269 -11.55 -1.65 14.89
N GLY A 270 -12.79 -1.44 14.45
CA GLY A 270 -13.89 -1.02 15.31
C GLY A 270 -14.49 -2.21 16.04
N TYR A 271 -14.68 -2.09 17.36
CA TYR A 271 -15.25 -3.15 18.21
C TYR A 271 -16.57 -2.71 18.81
N GLU A 272 -17.47 -3.67 19.01
CA GLU A 272 -18.74 -3.41 19.67
C GLU A 272 -18.54 -2.79 21.07
N VAL A 273 -19.42 -1.88 21.42
CA VAL A 273 -19.43 -1.24 22.74
C VAL A 273 -20.19 -2.09 23.76
N ALA A 274 -20.05 -1.75 25.04
CA ALA A 274 -20.76 -2.43 26.11
C ALA A 274 -22.29 -2.32 25.96
N ASP A 275 -22.99 -3.34 26.48
CA ASP A 275 -24.44 -3.32 26.57
C ASP A 275 -24.94 -2.23 27.51
N TYR A 276 -26.14 -1.74 27.23
CA TYR A 276 -26.80 -0.70 27.99
C TYR A 276 -28.29 -1.00 28.14
N SER A 277 -28.87 -0.54 29.25
CA SER A 277 -30.28 -0.74 29.60
C SER A 277 -30.92 0.48 30.26
N ASP A 278 -30.14 1.54 30.47
CA ASP A 278 -30.56 2.79 31.09
C ASP A 278 -29.78 3.97 30.49
N ASP A 279 -30.15 5.19 30.89
CA ASP A 279 -29.54 6.43 30.38
C ASP A 279 -28.02 6.48 30.61
N THR A 280 -27.58 6.13 31.82
CA THR A 280 -26.17 6.22 32.21
C THR A 280 -25.30 5.26 31.40
N SER A 281 -25.74 3.99 31.27
CA SER A 281 -25.05 2.98 30.47
C SER A 281 -25.11 3.28 28.97
N CYS A 282 -26.20 3.88 28.46
CA CYS A 282 -26.32 4.28 27.06
C CYS A 282 -25.28 5.35 26.69
N TRP A 283 -25.19 6.42 27.49
CA TRP A 283 -24.20 7.48 27.26
C TRP A 283 -22.76 7.01 27.50
N ALA A 284 -22.54 6.04 28.40
CA ALA A 284 -21.24 5.39 28.55
C ALA A 284 -20.85 4.60 27.27
N ALA A 285 -21.78 3.84 26.69
CA ALA A 285 -21.59 3.11 25.45
C ALA A 285 -21.34 4.08 24.27
N SER A 286 -22.11 5.16 24.17
CA SER A 286 -21.89 6.23 23.17
C SER A 286 -20.48 6.80 23.27
N LYS A 287 -20.06 7.22 24.47
CA LYS A 287 -18.72 7.76 24.71
C LYS A 287 -17.64 6.76 24.30
N ALA A 288 -17.82 5.47 24.60
CA ALA A 288 -16.88 4.42 24.18
C ALA A 288 -16.85 4.22 22.65
N CYS A 289 -17.99 4.38 21.97
CA CYS A 289 -18.05 4.31 20.50
C CYS A 289 -17.23 5.45 19.88
N TRP A 290 -17.48 6.69 20.34
CA TRP A 290 -16.80 7.89 19.84
C TRP A 290 -15.31 7.90 20.17
N ALA A 291 -14.89 7.30 21.29
CA ALA A 291 -13.47 7.13 21.61
C ALA A 291 -12.70 6.27 20.58
N GLN A 292 -13.40 5.45 19.78
CA GLN A 292 -12.79 4.67 18.70
C GLN A 292 -12.69 5.43 17.36
N VAL A 293 -13.34 6.60 17.22
CA VAL A 293 -13.35 7.38 15.96
C VAL A 293 -11.99 8.03 15.68
N ASP A 294 -11.38 8.71 16.65
CA ASP A 294 -10.12 9.43 16.43
C ASP A 294 -9.00 8.52 15.91
N PRO A 295 -8.78 7.30 16.47
CA PRO A 295 -7.80 6.37 15.93
C PRO A 295 -8.12 5.84 14.53
N CYS A 296 -9.39 5.82 14.12
CA CYS A 296 -9.79 5.46 12.77
C CYS A 296 -9.31 6.52 11.76
N TYR A 297 -9.41 7.79 12.14
CA TYR A 297 -9.02 8.93 11.31
C TYR A 297 -7.54 9.30 11.39
N ASP A 298 -6.74 8.65 12.25
CA ASP A 298 -5.35 9.02 12.48
C ASP A 298 -4.53 8.95 11.19
N THR A 299 -4.26 10.12 10.60
CA THR A 299 -3.53 10.27 9.34
C THR A 299 -2.06 9.87 9.45
N LYS A 300 -1.53 9.69 10.65
CA LYS A 300 -0.17 9.15 10.85
C LYS A 300 -0.10 7.66 10.61
N THR A 301 -1.24 6.97 10.67
CA THR A 301 -1.34 5.52 10.49
C THR A 301 -2.25 5.13 9.33
N ALA A 302 -3.10 6.05 8.87
CA ALA A 302 -3.96 5.84 7.71
C ALA A 302 -3.16 5.83 6.40
N PRO A 303 -3.43 4.86 5.51
CA PRO A 303 -2.85 4.86 4.17
C PRO A 303 -3.43 6.01 3.34
N ALA A 304 -2.77 6.31 2.22
CA ALA A 304 -3.25 7.32 1.29
C ALA A 304 -4.64 6.98 0.70
N THR A 305 -5.07 5.72 0.64
CA THR A 305 -6.47 5.42 0.24
C THR A 305 -7.50 6.09 1.15
N GLY A 306 -7.08 6.57 2.32
CA GLY A 306 -7.84 7.40 3.22
C GLY A 306 -8.57 6.59 4.28
N ASN A 307 -9.55 7.23 4.88
CA ASN A 307 -10.32 6.74 6.02
C ASN A 307 -11.83 6.91 5.77
N LEU A 308 -12.24 6.81 4.50
CA LEU A 308 -13.64 6.96 4.09
C LEU A 308 -14.56 6.00 4.85
N ASP A 309 -14.08 4.78 5.11
CA ASP A 309 -14.81 3.77 5.87
C ASP A 309 -15.05 4.16 7.33
N CYS A 310 -14.25 5.07 7.91
CA CYS A 310 -14.48 5.58 9.27
C CYS A 310 -15.80 6.35 9.39
N LYS A 311 -16.38 6.83 8.28
CA LYS A 311 -17.75 7.39 8.27
C LYS A 311 -18.82 6.35 8.59
N LEU A 312 -18.57 5.08 8.30
CA LEU A 312 -19.45 3.98 8.71
C LEU A 312 -19.44 3.81 10.24
N TRP A 313 -18.27 4.04 10.88
CA TRP A 313 -18.17 4.02 12.34
C TRP A 313 -18.87 5.21 12.99
N GLU A 314 -18.64 6.42 12.47
CA GLU A 314 -19.35 7.63 12.93
C GLU A 314 -20.88 7.44 12.87
N ALA A 315 -21.38 6.87 11.77
CA ALA A 315 -22.80 6.58 11.62
C ALA A 315 -23.33 5.62 12.70
N LYS A 316 -22.56 4.58 13.07
CA LYS A 316 -22.89 3.68 14.19
C LYS A 316 -22.92 4.44 15.53
N CYS A 317 -21.96 5.32 15.77
CA CYS A 317 -21.92 6.09 17.02
C CYS A 317 -23.03 7.16 17.08
N GLU A 318 -23.46 7.71 15.94
CA GLU A 318 -24.57 8.66 15.88
C GLU A 318 -25.94 7.99 16.03
N ASP A 319 -26.11 6.75 15.53
CA ASP A 319 -27.29 5.93 15.84
C ASP A 319 -27.42 5.71 17.35
N LEU A 320 -26.31 5.37 18.01
CA LEU A 320 -26.27 5.20 19.46
C LEU A 320 -26.61 6.49 20.21
N ASN A 321 -26.05 7.63 19.81
CA ASN A 321 -26.45 8.95 20.34
C ASN A 321 -27.95 9.21 20.20
N SER A 322 -28.50 8.93 19.03
CA SER A 322 -29.91 9.17 18.73
C SER A 322 -30.83 8.32 19.61
N ARG A 323 -30.44 7.07 19.87
CA ARG A 323 -31.13 6.17 20.81
C ARG A 323 -31.11 6.68 22.24
N CYS A 324 -29.94 7.10 22.75
CA CYS A 324 -29.86 7.65 24.10
C CYS A 324 -30.73 8.91 24.25
N LYS A 325 -30.72 9.82 23.26
CA LYS A 325 -31.58 11.02 23.24
C LYS A 325 -33.08 10.69 23.22
N ALA A 326 -33.46 9.57 22.59
CA ALA A 326 -34.84 9.11 22.50
C ALA A 326 -35.28 8.27 23.71
N ASN A 327 -34.41 8.05 24.70
CA ASN A 327 -34.61 7.08 25.79
C ASN A 327 -34.92 5.65 25.29
N ASP A 328 -34.35 5.26 24.14
CA ASP A 328 -34.47 3.92 23.57
C ASP A 328 -33.29 3.05 24.02
N TYR A 329 -33.50 2.30 25.10
CA TYR A 329 -32.52 1.36 25.66
C TYR A 329 -32.72 -0.08 25.20
N SER A 330 -33.46 -0.28 24.10
CA SER A 330 -33.55 -1.59 23.47
C SER A 330 -32.20 -1.99 22.84
N VAL A 331 -31.96 -3.30 22.72
CA VAL A 331 -30.79 -3.83 22.00
C VAL A 331 -30.82 -3.31 20.56
N PRO A 332 -29.76 -2.63 20.08
CA PRO A 332 -29.72 -2.15 18.70
C PRO A 332 -29.87 -3.28 17.70
N SER A 333 -30.68 -3.07 16.67
CA SER A 333 -30.82 -4.00 15.54
C SER A 333 -29.50 -4.22 14.78
N GLY A 334 -28.55 -3.29 14.92
CA GLY A 334 -27.19 -3.37 14.37
C GLY A 334 -26.12 -3.86 15.34
N LYS A 335 -26.48 -4.38 16.52
CA LYS A 335 -25.50 -4.92 17.48
C LYS A 335 -24.74 -6.08 16.85
N ASN A 336 -23.42 -6.08 17.00
CA ASN A 336 -22.48 -7.04 16.42
C ASN A 336 -22.55 -7.15 14.88
N LYS A 337 -23.15 -6.17 14.20
CA LYS A 337 -23.18 -6.13 12.74
C LYS A 337 -21.80 -5.73 12.21
N VAL A 338 -21.25 -6.56 11.32
CA VAL A 338 -20.06 -6.20 10.53
C VAL A 338 -20.41 -5.05 9.60
N LEU A 339 -19.69 -3.96 9.74
CA LEU A 339 -19.78 -2.73 8.96
C LEU A 339 -18.77 -2.68 7.82
N THR A 340 -17.68 -3.45 7.88
CA THR A 340 -16.72 -3.55 6.78
C THR A 340 -17.48 -3.83 5.48
N PRO A 341 -17.37 -2.96 4.46
CA PRO A 341 -18.05 -3.18 3.19
C PRO A 341 -17.74 -4.56 2.63
N ALA A 342 -18.74 -5.21 2.03
CA ALA A 342 -18.52 -6.45 1.33
C ALA A 342 -17.49 -6.21 0.22
N LYS A 343 -16.40 -6.98 0.25
CA LYS A 343 -15.30 -6.87 -0.71
C LYS A 343 -15.84 -7.07 -2.13
N LYS A 344 -15.49 -6.17 -3.05
CA LYS A 344 -15.94 -6.27 -4.44
C LYS A 344 -15.22 -7.44 -5.12
N THR A 345 -15.79 -7.94 -6.20
CA THR A 345 -15.10 -8.88 -7.09
C THR A 345 -14.94 -8.20 -8.44
N ILE A 346 -13.73 -8.24 -8.98
CA ILE A 346 -13.44 -7.83 -10.34
C ILE A 346 -13.38 -9.06 -11.24
N ASP A 347 -13.75 -8.89 -12.50
CA ASP A 347 -13.36 -9.87 -13.52
C ASP A 347 -11.84 -9.92 -13.57
N ILE A 348 -11.27 -11.13 -13.54
CA ILE A 348 -9.81 -11.29 -13.53
C ILE A 348 -9.26 -10.74 -14.85
N PRO A 349 -8.51 -9.63 -14.83
CA PRO A 349 -8.00 -9.02 -16.05
C PRO A 349 -6.98 -9.95 -16.68
N ALA A 350 -6.90 -9.96 -18.02
CA ALA A 350 -5.82 -10.67 -18.69
C ALA A 350 -4.46 -10.13 -18.22
N PRO A 351 -3.43 -10.98 -18.08
CA PRO A 351 -2.07 -10.50 -17.83
C PRO A 351 -1.66 -9.46 -18.88
N LEU A 352 -0.91 -8.43 -18.47
CA LEU A 352 -0.57 -7.29 -19.33
C LEU A 352 0.36 -7.63 -20.52
N GLY A 353 0.66 -8.90 -20.76
CA GLY A 353 1.49 -9.40 -21.86
C GLY A 353 1.70 -10.91 -21.77
N PRO A 354 2.41 -11.53 -22.73
CA PRO A 354 2.78 -12.93 -22.63
C PRO A 354 3.50 -13.14 -21.31
N THR A 355 2.95 -14.02 -20.48
CA THR A 355 3.57 -14.36 -19.21
C THR A 355 4.89 -15.07 -19.53
N ASN A 356 6.01 -14.37 -19.38
CA ASN A 356 7.22 -15.01 -18.89
C ASN A 356 6.96 -15.35 -17.41
N GLY A 357 5.93 -16.14 -17.13
CA GLY A 357 5.68 -16.64 -15.78
C GLY A 357 6.75 -17.68 -15.50
N GLY A 358 7.38 -17.62 -14.33
CA GLY A 358 8.44 -18.55 -13.96
C GLY A 358 8.04 -19.99 -14.26
N ASN A 359 9.00 -20.76 -14.78
CA ASN A 359 8.82 -22.03 -15.49
C ASN A 359 8.41 -23.21 -14.56
N ALA A 360 7.55 -22.97 -13.57
CA ALA A 360 7.08 -23.98 -12.62
C ALA A 360 6.27 -25.10 -13.31
N GLY A 361 5.72 -24.85 -14.50
CA GLY A 361 5.03 -25.86 -15.30
C GLY A 361 5.91 -27.04 -15.77
N LEU A 362 7.25 -26.88 -15.78
CA LEU A 362 8.19 -27.94 -16.20
C LEU A 362 8.82 -28.71 -15.03
N VAL A 363 8.74 -28.20 -13.81
CA VAL A 363 9.37 -28.82 -12.63
C VAL A 363 8.29 -29.48 -11.79
N LYS A 364 8.22 -30.82 -11.84
CA LYS A 364 7.21 -31.58 -11.11
C LYS A 364 7.45 -31.42 -9.60
N ALA A 365 6.64 -30.58 -8.94
CA ALA A 365 6.63 -30.49 -7.48
C ALA A 365 6.39 -31.88 -6.89
N THR A 366 7.31 -32.35 -6.06
CA THR A 366 7.11 -33.58 -5.29
C THR A 366 6.28 -33.22 -4.08
N ALA A 367 5.01 -33.62 -4.06
CA ALA A 367 4.17 -33.53 -2.88
C ALA A 367 4.90 -34.14 -1.67
N ALA A 368 4.81 -33.49 -0.52
CA ALA A 368 5.42 -33.97 0.71
C ALA A 368 5.00 -35.43 0.97
N SER A 369 5.97 -36.33 1.10
CA SER A 369 5.74 -37.69 1.58
C SER A 369 5.16 -37.60 2.99
N LYS A 370 3.88 -37.97 3.12
CA LYS A 370 3.21 -38.17 4.41
C LYS A 370 4.14 -38.98 5.33
N PRO A 371 4.40 -38.56 6.59
CA PRO A 371 5.17 -39.38 7.51
C PRO A 371 4.49 -40.74 7.65
N ALA A 372 5.26 -41.81 7.46
CA ALA A 372 4.76 -43.18 7.60
C ALA A 372 4.20 -43.36 9.02
N SER A 373 2.87 -43.47 9.13
CA SER A 373 2.23 -43.93 10.36
C SER A 373 2.60 -45.39 10.56
N SER A 374 3.24 -45.67 11.69
CA SER A 374 3.59 -46.99 12.17
C SER A 374 2.41 -47.96 12.10
N THR A 375 2.72 -49.17 11.65
CA THR A 375 1.93 -50.39 11.62
C THR A 375 0.95 -50.58 12.79
N ALA A 376 -0.33 -50.73 12.45
CA ALA A 376 -1.27 -51.57 13.19
C ALA A 376 -2.07 -52.41 12.16
N ALA A 377 -2.16 -53.69 12.47
CA ALA A 377 -2.42 -54.78 11.54
C ALA A 377 -3.84 -54.80 10.93
N ALA A 378 -3.90 -55.40 9.75
CA ALA A 378 -5.08 -55.67 8.96
C ALA A 378 -6.08 -56.61 9.66
N ALA A 379 -7.38 -56.33 9.46
CA ALA A 379 -8.38 -57.35 9.25
C ALA A 379 -9.23 -56.93 8.04
N ALA A 380 -9.20 -57.80 7.02
CA ALA A 380 -9.81 -57.62 5.70
C ALA A 380 -11.31 -57.90 5.71
N SER A 381 -12.02 -57.34 4.71
CA SER A 381 -13.09 -57.93 3.89
C SER A 381 -13.85 -56.80 3.20
N SER A 382 -13.51 -56.40 1.96
CA SER A 382 -13.95 -56.97 0.67
C SER A 382 -15.42 -56.72 0.33
N SER A 383 -15.70 -55.68 -0.46
CA SER A 383 -16.53 -55.73 -1.68
C SER A 383 -16.76 -54.32 -2.24
N ALA A 384 -16.44 -54.15 -3.52
CA ALA A 384 -16.69 -52.94 -4.32
C ALA A 384 -18.14 -52.93 -4.86
N PRO A 385 -18.53 -52.03 -5.80
CA PRO A 385 -19.43 -50.91 -5.55
C PRO A 385 -20.79 -51.07 -6.27
N VAL A 386 -21.82 -50.34 -5.83
CA VAL A 386 -22.97 -50.06 -6.69
C VAL A 386 -23.52 -48.66 -6.42
N ALA A 387 -23.60 -47.89 -7.49
CA ALA A 387 -24.21 -46.56 -7.53
C ALA A 387 -25.74 -46.68 -7.57
N SER A 388 -26.44 -45.78 -6.87
CA SER A 388 -27.73 -45.27 -7.34
C SER A 388 -28.11 -43.98 -6.63
N VAL A 389 -28.36 -42.98 -7.47
CA VAL A 389 -28.94 -41.66 -7.24
C VAL A 389 -30.34 -41.76 -6.64
N SER A 390 -30.69 -40.90 -5.67
CA SER A 390 -31.94 -40.10 -5.62
C SER A 390 -32.12 -39.35 -4.28
N THR A 391 -32.26 -38.02 -4.35
CA THR A 391 -33.03 -37.16 -3.42
C THR A 391 -34.52 -37.20 -3.84
N PRO A 392 -35.53 -36.59 -3.14
CA PRO A 392 -35.47 -35.58 -2.08
C PRO A 392 -36.55 -35.70 -0.95
N ALA A 393 -36.65 -34.64 -0.13
CA ALA A 393 -37.72 -34.25 0.81
C ALA A 393 -37.66 -34.87 2.22
N ALA A 394 -38.09 -34.26 3.30
CA ALA A 394 -38.38 -32.88 3.73
C ALA A 394 -38.75 -32.99 5.23
N ASP A 395 -38.61 -31.89 5.98
CA ASP A 395 -39.28 -31.53 7.23
C ASP A 395 -39.13 -32.35 8.53
N SER A 396 -38.76 -31.58 9.58
CA SER A 396 -39.38 -31.45 10.92
C SER A 396 -38.31 -31.39 12.03
N THR A 397 -38.03 -30.22 12.62
CA THR A 397 -38.72 -29.58 13.75
C THR A 397 -38.92 -30.47 15.00
N TYR A 398 -38.07 -30.26 16.00
CA TYR A 398 -38.37 -30.38 17.45
C TYR A 398 -37.31 -29.55 18.19
N ALA A 399 -37.62 -28.33 18.64
CA ALA A 399 -38.38 -27.95 19.83
C ALA A 399 -37.67 -28.31 21.15
N ALA A 400 -37.51 -27.25 21.95
CA ALA A 400 -36.83 -27.16 23.21
C ALA A 400 -37.45 -28.01 24.33
N ALA A 401 -36.62 -28.36 25.31
CA ALA A 401 -37.06 -28.68 26.66
C ALA A 401 -36.15 -27.95 27.66
N ALA A 402 -36.75 -27.00 28.38
CA ALA A 402 -36.22 -26.44 29.61
C ALA A 402 -36.64 -27.34 30.78
N ALA A 403 -35.76 -27.53 31.75
CA ALA A 403 -36.15 -27.88 33.11
C ALA A 403 -35.13 -27.30 34.11
N SER A 404 -35.67 -26.49 35.01
CA SER A 404 -35.01 -25.72 36.05
C SER A 404 -34.53 -26.55 37.25
N SER A 405 -33.53 -26.03 37.95
CA SER A 405 -33.43 -26.15 39.42
C SER A 405 -32.90 -24.85 40.02
N LYS A 406 -33.69 -24.27 40.92
CA LYS A 406 -33.55 -23.01 41.67
C LYS A 406 -33.12 -23.33 43.13
N PRO A 407 -33.05 -22.38 44.09
CA PRO A 407 -32.03 -21.36 44.40
C PRO A 407 -31.35 -21.58 45.78
N ALA A 408 -30.38 -20.71 46.11
CA ALA A 408 -30.19 -20.23 47.49
C ALA A 408 -30.37 -18.70 47.53
N THR A 409 -31.11 -18.24 48.54
CA THR A 409 -31.55 -16.85 48.80
C THR A 409 -30.92 -16.30 50.09
N SER A 410 -31.05 -14.97 50.24
CA SER A 410 -31.00 -14.13 51.46
C SER A 410 -29.72 -13.29 51.59
N SER A 411 -29.73 -11.99 51.87
CA SER A 411 -30.79 -11.01 52.21
C SER A 411 -30.20 -9.58 52.32
N THR A 412 -30.91 -8.59 51.78
CA THR A 412 -31.24 -7.19 52.27
C THR A 412 -30.52 -6.63 53.52
N THR A 413 -30.17 -5.34 53.74
CA THR A 413 -30.67 -3.97 53.34
C THR A 413 -29.76 -2.89 54.05
N PRO A 414 -30.09 -1.58 54.24
CA PRO A 414 -29.85 -0.42 53.34
C PRO A 414 -29.18 0.81 54.02
N ILE A 415 -28.58 1.79 53.31
CA ILE A 415 -28.52 3.20 53.78
C ILE A 415 -28.46 4.16 52.56
N GLU A 416 -29.15 5.27 52.74
CA GLU A 416 -29.53 6.46 51.95
C GLU A 416 -28.41 7.42 51.47
N SER A 417 -28.73 8.12 50.37
CA SER A 417 -28.52 9.55 50.01
C SER A 417 -27.18 10.28 50.29
N ASP A 418 -26.55 10.86 49.25
CA ASP A 418 -26.76 12.27 48.85
C ASP A 418 -25.79 12.79 47.76
N GLN A 419 -26.38 13.50 46.80
CA GLN A 419 -25.99 14.78 46.16
C GLN A 419 -24.56 15.08 45.67
N TYR A 420 -24.48 15.33 44.35
CA TYR A 420 -23.81 16.45 43.63
C TYR A 420 -22.53 17.10 44.21
N ALA A 421 -21.44 17.04 43.43
CA ALA A 421 -20.87 18.19 42.69
C ALA A 421 -19.35 18.02 42.40
N ALA A 422 -18.93 18.33 41.17
CA ALA A 422 -17.55 18.66 40.81
C ALA A 422 -17.07 19.91 41.59
N PRO A 423 -15.76 20.15 41.87
CA PRO A 423 -14.83 20.53 40.79
C PRO A 423 -13.30 20.32 41.04
N SER A 424 -12.52 20.58 39.97
CA SER A 424 -11.17 21.19 39.91
C SER A 424 -9.91 20.54 40.52
N ALA A 425 -8.85 20.54 39.70
CA ALA A 425 -7.43 20.39 40.06
C ALA A 425 -6.95 21.54 40.99
N PRO A 426 -5.81 21.41 41.71
CA PRO A 426 -4.48 21.61 41.08
C PRO A 426 -3.34 20.74 41.65
N ALA A 427 -2.18 20.85 41.00
CA ALA A 427 -0.91 20.22 41.32
C ALA A 427 -0.08 20.97 42.39
N VAL A 428 1.04 20.34 42.73
CA VAL A 428 2.31 20.83 43.31
C VAL A 428 2.54 20.55 44.81
N LYS A 429 3.59 19.77 45.10
CA LYS A 429 4.67 20.13 46.05
C LYS A 429 5.95 19.31 45.84
N SER A 430 7.06 20.05 45.98
CA SER A 430 8.48 19.69 46.09
C SER A 430 8.77 18.90 47.39
N SER A 431 9.95 18.43 47.81
CA SER A 431 11.39 18.74 47.59
C SER A 431 12.23 17.80 48.49
N ALA A 432 13.48 17.49 48.06
CA ALA A 432 14.73 17.27 48.86
C ALA A 432 14.78 16.09 49.89
N ASN A 433 15.90 15.47 50.28
CA ASN A 433 17.35 15.58 50.05
C ASN A 433 18.06 14.31 50.60
N ALA A 434 19.37 14.13 50.29
CA ALA A 434 20.46 13.62 51.16
C ALA A 434 21.36 12.46 50.63
N GLN A 435 22.48 12.88 50.02
CA GLN A 435 23.90 12.54 50.24
C GLN A 435 24.40 11.24 50.92
N ALA A 436 25.27 10.54 50.15
CA ALA A 436 26.71 10.27 50.37
C ALA A 436 27.22 9.29 51.46
N ALA A 437 28.06 8.34 51.02
CA ALA A 437 29.35 8.00 51.65
C ALA A 437 30.27 7.24 50.66
N ALA A 438 31.55 7.61 50.63
CA ALA A 438 32.64 7.03 49.85
C ALA A 438 33.79 6.62 50.79
N ALA A 439 34.78 5.89 50.23
CA ALA A 439 36.19 5.68 50.65
C ALA A 439 36.53 4.18 50.89
N THR A 440 37.70 3.62 50.59
CA THR A 440 38.95 3.95 49.84
C THR A 440 39.79 2.64 49.82
N SER A 441 40.78 2.51 48.93
CA SER A 441 41.81 1.43 48.95
C SER A 441 43.22 2.04 48.91
N PRO A 442 44.25 1.31 49.37
CA PRO A 442 45.64 1.63 49.01
C PRO A 442 46.47 0.48 48.40
N ALA A 443 47.25 0.86 47.40
CA ALA A 443 48.64 0.54 47.00
C ALA A 443 49.31 -0.85 47.18
N ALA A 444 50.15 -1.16 46.18
CA ALA A 444 50.95 -2.37 45.97
C ALA A 444 52.43 -2.24 46.40
N VAL A 445 53.13 -3.37 46.62
CA VAL A 445 54.61 -3.49 46.48
C VAL A 445 55.08 -4.94 46.26
N SER A 446 56.22 -5.08 45.53
CA SER A 446 57.31 -6.08 45.59
C SER A 446 57.31 -7.39 44.74
N SER A 447 58.40 -7.54 43.96
CA SER A 447 59.01 -8.76 43.36
C SER A 447 60.23 -9.17 44.24
N PRO A 448 60.88 -10.38 44.16
CA PRO A 448 61.72 -10.78 43.00
C PRO A 448 62.04 -12.32 42.75
N ALA A 449 62.58 -12.59 41.55
CA ALA A 449 63.76 -13.44 41.18
C ALA A 449 63.85 -15.00 41.22
N ALA A 450 64.17 -15.55 40.02
CA ALA A 450 65.29 -16.45 39.62
C ALA A 450 65.16 -18.01 39.52
N VAL A 451 65.58 -18.60 38.35
CA VAL A 451 66.77 -19.45 38.00
C VAL A 451 66.50 -20.69 37.06
N SER A 452 67.27 -20.80 35.95
CA SER A 452 67.91 -21.98 35.24
C SER A 452 67.18 -23.12 34.45
N TYR A 453 67.67 -23.32 33.20
CA TYR A 453 67.63 -24.35 32.09
C TYR A 453 67.55 -25.89 32.37
N PRO A 454 67.52 -26.85 31.37
CA PRO A 454 67.02 -26.88 29.95
C PRO A 454 66.26 -28.20 29.49
N ALA A 455 65.76 -28.17 28.22
CA ALA A 455 65.61 -29.23 27.18
C ALA A 455 64.49 -30.33 27.15
N ALA A 456 63.65 -30.20 26.10
CA ALA A 456 63.05 -31.18 25.15
C ALA A 456 62.16 -32.36 25.61
N VAL A 457 60.88 -32.43 25.17
CA VAL A 457 60.35 -33.19 23.99
C VAL A 457 58.81 -33.05 23.80
N SER A 458 58.37 -32.97 22.53
CA SER A 458 57.09 -33.40 21.87
C SER A 458 55.68 -32.90 22.30
N SER A 459 55.05 -32.09 21.40
CA SER A 459 53.63 -31.92 20.93
C SER A 459 52.40 -32.12 21.86
N PRO A 460 51.25 -31.41 21.70
CA PRO A 460 50.72 -30.79 20.47
C PRO A 460 50.33 -29.29 20.60
N VAL A 461 50.02 -28.66 19.47
CA VAL A 461 49.65 -27.24 19.32
C VAL A 461 48.35 -26.95 20.07
N ALA A 462 48.42 -26.08 21.08
CA ALA A 462 47.27 -25.48 21.74
C ALA A 462 46.78 -24.27 20.94
N VAL A 463 45.49 -24.25 20.65
CA VAL A 463 44.77 -23.16 19.99
C VAL A 463 44.78 -21.93 20.90
N SER A 464 45.29 -20.81 20.42
CA SER A 464 45.27 -19.54 21.14
C SER A 464 43.84 -19.01 21.26
N SER A 465 43.41 -18.76 22.50
CA SER A 465 42.18 -18.03 22.81
C SER A 465 42.22 -16.62 22.19
N PRO A 466 41.13 -16.11 21.59
CA PRO A 466 41.12 -14.77 20.99
C PRO A 466 41.34 -13.69 22.05
N ALA A 467 42.05 -12.63 21.68
CA ALA A 467 42.25 -11.45 22.51
C ALA A 467 40.91 -10.75 22.80
N ALA A 468 40.75 -10.27 24.04
CA ALA A 468 39.59 -9.49 24.45
C ALA A 468 39.48 -8.20 23.62
N PRO A 469 38.28 -7.80 23.17
CA PRO A 469 38.08 -6.57 22.40
C PRO A 469 38.51 -5.33 23.21
N ALA A 470 39.18 -4.39 22.55
CA ALA A 470 39.53 -3.11 23.16
C ALA A 470 38.26 -2.30 23.50
N VAL A 471 38.24 -1.72 24.70
CA VAL A 471 37.16 -0.84 25.16
C VAL A 471 37.13 0.42 24.28
N PRO A 472 35.99 0.77 23.66
CA PRO A 472 35.87 1.99 22.86
C PRO A 472 36.16 3.24 23.69
N ALA A 473 36.92 4.17 23.12
CA ALA A 473 37.19 5.46 23.75
C ALA A 473 35.90 6.28 23.89
N THR A 474 35.75 6.96 25.03
CA THR A 474 34.61 7.83 25.34
C THR A 474 34.53 8.96 24.30
N PRO A 475 33.38 9.13 23.60
CA PRO A 475 33.21 10.22 22.65
C PRO A 475 33.35 11.59 23.31
N ALA A 476 34.04 12.52 22.63
CA ALA A 476 34.17 13.89 23.09
C ALA A 476 32.81 14.60 23.09
N THR A 477 32.54 15.38 24.14
CA THR A 477 31.31 16.16 24.31
C THR A 477 31.20 17.21 23.19
N PRO A 478 30.10 17.23 22.41
CA PRO A 478 29.90 18.24 21.38
C PRO A 478 29.80 19.65 21.99
N SER A 479 30.47 20.62 21.36
CA SER A 479 30.35 22.03 21.74
C SER A 479 28.95 22.57 21.42
N THR A 480 28.40 23.36 22.35
CA THR A 480 27.09 24.02 22.22
C THR A 480 27.05 24.91 20.97
N PRO A 481 26.07 24.72 20.06
CA PRO A 481 25.89 25.60 18.91
C PRO A 481 25.57 27.05 19.32
N ALA A 482 26.11 28.02 18.59
CA ALA A 482 25.80 29.43 18.80
C ALA A 482 24.33 29.72 18.40
N THR A 483 23.68 30.60 19.15
CA THR A 483 22.31 31.04 18.92
C THR A 483 22.19 31.75 17.56
N PRO A 484 21.28 31.32 16.66
CA PRO A 484 21.07 32.01 15.39
C PRO A 484 20.55 33.43 15.59
N GLU A 485 21.04 34.38 14.78
CA GLU A 485 20.52 35.75 14.77
C GLU A 485 19.12 35.82 14.14
N THR A 486 18.26 36.68 14.72
CA THR A 486 16.89 36.90 14.29
C THR A 486 16.83 37.48 12.87
N PRO A 487 16.14 36.84 11.91
CA PRO A 487 15.98 37.38 10.56
C PRO A 487 15.22 38.71 10.55
N ALA A 488 15.67 39.66 9.72
CA ALA A 488 14.98 40.94 9.52
C ALA A 488 13.65 40.74 8.77
N THR A 489 12.64 41.52 9.18
CA THR A 489 11.29 41.51 8.60
C THR A 489 11.31 41.89 7.12
N PRO A 490 10.76 41.06 6.20
CA PRO A 490 10.68 41.41 4.78
C PRO A 490 9.77 42.62 4.52
N GLU A 491 10.18 43.50 3.60
CA GLU A 491 9.35 44.62 3.16
C GLU A 491 8.18 44.14 2.29
N THR A 492 7.04 44.81 2.41
CA THR A 492 5.80 44.49 1.69
C THR A 492 5.92 44.87 0.20
N PRO A 493 5.69 43.93 -0.75
CA PRO A 493 5.76 44.25 -2.18
C PRO A 493 4.66 45.23 -2.62
N ALA A 494 5.01 46.16 -3.52
CA ALA A 494 4.07 47.11 -4.11
C ALA A 494 3.11 46.44 -5.11
N THR A 495 1.85 46.89 -5.10
CA THR A 495 0.76 46.40 -5.96
C THR A 495 1.05 46.67 -7.45
N PRO A 496 0.99 45.65 -8.34
CA PRO A 496 1.16 45.85 -9.78
C PRO A 496 0.02 46.66 -10.42
N ALA A 497 0.34 47.48 -11.42
CA ALA A 497 -0.63 48.25 -12.18
C ALA A 497 -1.42 47.40 -13.20
N THR A 498 -2.71 47.71 -13.36
CA THR A 498 -3.65 47.01 -14.25
C THR A 498 -3.34 47.27 -15.75
N PRO A 499 -3.24 46.24 -16.61
CA PRO A 499 -3.05 46.43 -18.04
C PRO A 499 -4.30 46.98 -18.75
N SER A 500 -4.10 47.81 -19.78
CA SER A 500 -5.18 48.32 -20.64
C SER A 500 -5.58 47.34 -21.75
N THR A 501 -6.87 47.32 -22.07
CA THR A 501 -7.53 46.39 -23.01
C THR A 501 -7.15 46.68 -24.48
N PRO A 502 -6.83 45.67 -25.33
CA PRO A 502 -6.63 45.88 -26.76
C PRO A 502 -7.96 46.02 -27.51
N ALA A 503 -8.06 47.02 -28.38
CA ALA A 503 -9.18 47.19 -29.31
C ALA A 503 -9.01 46.28 -30.54
N TYR A 504 -9.95 45.36 -30.78
CA TYR A 504 -10.03 44.57 -32.01
C TYR A 504 -11.00 45.23 -33.00
N GLY A 505 -10.51 45.55 -34.20
CA GLY A 505 -11.30 46.04 -35.33
C GLY A 505 -12.13 44.93 -35.98
N VAL A 506 -13.37 45.25 -36.31
CA VAL A 506 -14.34 44.35 -36.93
C VAL A 506 -14.17 44.39 -38.45
N ALA A 507 -13.86 43.26 -39.08
CA ALA A 507 -14.03 43.07 -40.52
C ALA A 507 -15.29 42.22 -40.76
N LYS A 508 -16.29 42.81 -41.41
CA LYS A 508 -17.48 42.10 -41.89
C LYS A 508 -17.11 41.24 -43.11
N ALA A 509 -17.35 39.94 -43.03
CA ALA A 509 -17.55 39.08 -44.18
C ALA A 509 -18.93 38.42 -44.05
N ALA A 510 -19.80 38.68 -45.03
CA ALA A 510 -21.12 38.07 -45.12
C ALA A 510 -20.99 36.63 -45.63
N VAL A 511 -21.62 35.68 -44.94
CA VAL A 511 -21.80 34.31 -45.45
C VAL A 511 -23.28 33.96 -45.33
N SER A 512 -23.91 33.81 -46.49
CA SER A 512 -25.29 33.36 -46.66
C SER A 512 -25.31 31.84 -46.78
N GLY A 513 -26.16 31.18 -46.00
CA GLY A 513 -26.73 29.88 -46.29
C GLY A 513 -25.83 28.64 -46.10
N CYS A 514 -25.95 27.99 -44.94
CA CYS A 514 -25.82 26.53 -44.80
C CYS A 514 -26.72 26.06 -43.65
N ALA A 515 -27.52 25.03 -43.90
CA ALA A 515 -28.46 24.44 -42.94
C ALA A 515 -27.74 23.66 -41.84
N ALA A 516 -28.32 23.65 -40.63
CA ALA A 516 -27.79 22.96 -39.46
C ALA A 516 -27.76 21.42 -39.64
N PRO A 517 -26.77 20.70 -39.07
CA PRO A 517 -26.76 19.26 -39.10
C PRO A 517 -27.87 18.66 -38.22
N ALA A 518 -28.55 17.64 -38.72
CA ALA A 518 -29.52 16.85 -37.96
C ALA A 518 -28.79 15.82 -37.08
N VAL A 519 -29.08 15.83 -35.78
CA VAL A 519 -28.61 14.84 -34.81
C VAL A 519 -29.67 13.75 -34.70
N ILE A 520 -29.33 12.51 -35.07
CA ILE A 520 -30.19 11.34 -34.85
C ILE A 520 -29.66 10.61 -33.62
N TYR A 521 -30.45 10.57 -32.55
CA TYR A 521 -30.17 9.75 -31.36
C TYR A 521 -30.72 8.34 -31.56
N SER A 522 -29.87 7.32 -31.40
CA SER A 522 -30.26 5.92 -31.30
C SER A 522 -30.02 5.42 -29.88
N THR A 523 -31.04 4.90 -29.22
CA THR A 523 -31.04 4.52 -27.79
C THR A 523 -30.44 3.14 -27.49
N VAL A 524 -29.68 2.54 -28.40
CA VAL A 524 -29.28 1.12 -28.25
C VAL A 524 -27.77 0.89 -28.15
N THR A 525 -26.88 1.86 -28.42
CA THR A 525 -25.41 1.57 -28.38
C THR A 525 -24.46 2.68 -27.89
N ASN A 526 -24.90 3.84 -27.39
CA ASN A 526 -23.99 4.90 -26.88
C ASN A 526 -22.78 5.20 -27.79
N VAL A 527 -22.99 5.26 -29.11
CA VAL A 527 -21.97 5.73 -30.07
C VAL A 527 -22.53 6.93 -30.82
N VAL A 528 -21.83 8.07 -30.76
CA VAL A 528 -22.13 9.25 -31.59
C VAL A 528 -21.28 9.18 -32.85
N THR A 529 -21.90 8.93 -34.00
CA THR A 529 -21.20 8.92 -35.29
C THR A 529 -21.49 10.21 -36.04
N LEU A 530 -20.48 11.06 -36.22
CA LEU A 530 -20.54 12.27 -37.05
C LEU A 530 -20.13 11.89 -38.48
N THR A 531 -21.09 11.89 -39.41
CA THR A 531 -20.80 11.68 -40.85
C THR A 531 -20.84 13.04 -41.55
N VAL A 532 -19.70 13.50 -42.06
CA VAL A 532 -19.63 14.71 -42.89
C VAL A 532 -19.50 14.28 -44.34
N THR A 533 -20.58 14.44 -45.11
CA THR A 533 -20.57 14.19 -46.56
C THR A 533 -20.12 15.45 -47.28
N ALA A 534 -18.95 15.41 -47.92
CA ALA A 534 -18.51 16.50 -48.80
C ALA A 534 -19.28 16.43 -50.14
N GLY A 535 -20.08 17.46 -50.42
CA GLY A 535 -20.73 17.65 -51.72
C GLY A 535 -19.73 18.11 -52.79
N SER A 536 -19.94 17.63 -54.02
CA SER A 536 -19.03 17.67 -55.16
C SER A 536 -19.09 18.94 -56.06
N GLN A 537 -17.90 19.37 -56.54
CA GLN A 537 -17.53 20.02 -57.85
C GLN A 537 -17.84 21.52 -58.10
N PRO A 538 -17.17 22.23 -59.08
CA PRO A 538 -16.01 21.88 -59.95
C PRO A 538 -14.83 22.91 -60.05
N THR A 539 -13.72 22.41 -60.61
CA THR A 539 -12.51 23.00 -61.27
C THR A 539 -12.22 24.51 -61.33
N ALA A 540 -10.98 24.90 -60.97
CA ALA A 540 -10.10 25.80 -61.75
C ALA A 540 -8.64 25.74 -61.25
N GLU A 541 -7.68 25.55 -62.16
CA GLU A 541 -6.23 25.58 -61.96
C GLU A 541 -5.71 26.98 -61.62
N ALA A 542 -4.74 27.10 -60.70
CA ALA A 542 -3.66 28.09 -60.76
C ALA A 542 -2.53 27.79 -59.76
N ASN A 543 -1.41 27.33 -60.33
CA ASN A 543 0.01 27.49 -59.95
C ASN A 543 0.43 27.81 -58.51
N ALA A 544 1.37 26.97 -58.05
CA ALA A 544 2.23 27.17 -56.89
C ALA A 544 3.01 28.48 -56.93
N THR A 545 3.09 29.19 -55.81
CA THR A 545 4.21 30.10 -55.51
C THR A 545 4.55 30.00 -54.02
N THR A 546 5.70 29.41 -53.75
CA THR A 546 6.38 29.36 -52.46
C THR A 546 6.71 30.76 -51.97
N MET A 547 6.31 31.12 -50.75
CA MET A 547 6.84 32.28 -50.02
C MET A 547 7.12 31.87 -48.57
N TYR A 548 8.41 31.64 -48.28
CA TYR A 548 8.95 31.57 -46.93
C TYR A 548 8.71 32.89 -46.20
N LYS A 549 8.11 32.86 -45.00
CA LYS A 549 8.13 34.00 -44.07
C LYS A 549 8.90 33.62 -42.82
N LYS A 550 10.10 34.21 -42.68
CA LYS A 550 10.93 34.21 -41.47
C LYS A 550 10.12 34.79 -40.29
N VAL A 551 9.93 34.01 -39.24
CA VAL A 551 9.47 34.52 -37.93
C VAL A 551 10.70 34.87 -37.10
N LYS A 552 10.84 36.15 -36.74
CA LYS A 552 11.85 36.65 -35.77
C LYS A 552 11.52 36.09 -34.39
N ARG A 553 12.46 35.37 -33.77
CA ARG A 553 12.42 34.99 -32.34
C ARG A 553 12.59 36.24 -31.47
N GLY A 554 11.69 36.42 -30.49
CA GLY A 554 11.86 37.37 -29.39
C GLY A 554 12.92 36.90 -28.38
N PRO A 555 13.44 37.80 -27.53
CA PRO A 555 14.59 37.52 -26.66
C PRO A 555 14.25 36.59 -25.49
N LYS A 556 15.20 35.71 -25.14
CA LYS A 556 15.18 34.80 -23.98
C LYS A 556 15.21 35.60 -22.66
N PRO A 557 14.44 35.22 -21.62
CA PRO A 557 14.68 35.70 -20.27
C PRO A 557 15.92 35.03 -19.67
N THR A 558 16.80 35.85 -19.10
CA THR A 558 18.01 35.47 -18.39
C THR A 558 17.70 34.90 -17.00
N ALA A 559 18.50 33.90 -16.61
CA ALA A 559 18.51 33.29 -15.30
C ALA A 559 18.77 34.31 -14.18
N ARG A 560 18.01 34.24 -13.09
CA ARG A 560 18.42 34.76 -11.78
C ARG A 560 18.68 33.58 -10.84
N LYS A 561 19.92 33.53 -10.35
CA LYS A 561 20.27 32.89 -9.09
C LYS A 561 19.58 33.66 -7.97
N PHE A 562 18.80 32.99 -7.14
CA PHE A 562 18.95 32.86 -5.68
C PHE A 562 18.03 31.75 -5.20
#